data_AF-A0A3C1F9X9-F1
#
_entry.id   AF-A0A3C1F9X9-F1
#
_cell.length_a   1.000
_cell.length_b   1.000
_cell.length_c   1.000
_cell.angle_alpha   90.00
_cell.angle_beta   90.00
_cell.angle_gamma   90.00
#
_symmetry.space_group_name_H-M   'P 1'
#
loop_
_entity.id
_entity.type
_entity.pdbx_description
1 polymer ?
#
loop_
_entity_poly.entity_id
_entity_poly.type
_entity_poly.pdbx_seq_one_letter_code
_entity_poly.pdbx_strand_id
1 'polypeptide(L)' 'DTDYRAEPFEVTAALLAQAEYVTKNLAVCTKCGNPASFTQRISKDKKRIVVGTTDAYQARCRRCYKKPRK' A
#
# COMPACT_ATOMS: atom_id res chain seq x y z
N ASP A 1 3.71 -2.95 -4.52
CA ASP A 1 4.01 -2.17 -5.74
C ASP A 1 3.95 -0.67 -5.50
N THR A 2 3.04 -0.19 -4.65
CA THR A 2 2.97 1.21 -4.23
C THR A 2 3.35 1.43 -2.77
N ASP A 3 3.71 2.66 -2.41
CA ASP A 3 3.92 3.10 -1.03
C ASP A 3 2.60 3.46 -0.31
N TYR A 4 2.72 4.02 0.90
CA TYR A 4 1.57 4.39 1.73
C TYR A 4 0.71 5.55 1.18
N ARG A 5 1.23 6.31 0.19
CA ARG A 5 0.54 7.38 -0.52
C ARG A 5 -0.13 6.89 -1.81
N ALA A 6 -0.05 5.58 -2.06
CA ALA A 6 -0.42 4.93 -3.32
C ALA A 6 0.43 5.42 -4.51
N GLU A 7 1.66 5.87 -4.24
CA GLU A 7 2.63 6.22 -5.27
C GLU A 7 3.48 4.98 -5.60
N PRO A 8 3.77 4.69 -6.88
CA PRO A 8 4.54 3.51 -7.26
C PRO A 8 5.97 3.59 -6.71
N PHE A 9 6.52 2.45 -6.32
CA PHE A 9 7.97 2.31 -6.22
C PHE A 9 8.54 2.20 -7.63
N GLU A 10 9.45 3.10 -7.98
CA GLU A 10 9.91 3.33 -9.35
C GLU A 10 10.53 2.05 -9.95
N VAL A 11 11.39 1.37 -9.17
CA VAL A 11 12.01 0.11 -9.58
C VAL A 11 10.96 -0.99 -9.75
N THR A 12 10.00 -1.11 -8.82
CA THR A 12 8.93 -2.12 -8.94
C THR A 12 8.04 -1.85 -10.14
N ALA A 13 7.71 -0.59 -10.42
CA ALA A 13 6.91 -0.20 -11.59
C ALA A 13 7.64 -0.52 -12.91
N ALA A 14 8.96 -0.30 -12.97
CA ALA A 14 9.76 -0.69 -14.14
C ALA A 14 9.74 -2.20 -14.38
N LEU A 15 9.86 -3.01 -13.32
CA LEU A 15 9.76 -4.47 -13.43
C LEU A 15 8.37 -4.92 -13.90
N LEU A 16 7.30 -4.28 -13.41
CA LEU A 16 5.94 -4.60 -13.82
C LEU A 16 5.68 -4.31 -15.31
N ALA A 17 6.35 -3.33 -15.90
CA ALA A 17 6.21 -3.01 -17.33
C ALA A 17 6.92 -4.03 -18.25
N GLN A 18 7.88 -4.79 -17.71
CA GLN A 18 8.65 -5.78 -18.47
C GLN A 18 8.14 -7.21 -18.27
N ALA A 19 7.39 -7.48 -17.20
CA ALA A 19 6.96 -8.82 -16.85
C ALA A 19 5.87 -9.35 -17.80
N GLU A 20 6.00 -10.60 -18.22
CA GLU A 20 4.95 -11.32 -18.99
C GLU A 20 3.74 -11.67 -18.11
N TYR A 21 3.97 -11.93 -16.82
CA TYR A 21 2.93 -12.28 -15.85
C TYR A 21 3.05 -11.46 -14.57
N VAL A 22 1.93 -10.89 -14.12
CA VAL A 22 1.84 -10.12 -12.87
C VAL A 22 0.69 -10.66 -12.03
N THR A 23 1.00 -11.11 -10.82
CA THR A 23 -0.01 -11.45 -9.81
C THR A 23 0.01 -10.40 -8.70
N LYS A 24 -1.11 -9.70 -8.50
CA LYS A 24 -1.26 -8.69 -7.44
C LYS A 24 -2.16 -9.21 -6.33
N ASN A 25 -1.54 -9.73 -5.28
CA ASN A 25 -2.25 -10.28 -4.13
C ASN A 25 -3.04 -9.22 -3.38
N LEU A 26 -4.20 -9.63 -2.86
CA LEU A 26 -5.06 -8.80 -2.02
C LEU A 26 -4.97 -9.27 -0.57
N ALA A 27 -4.96 -8.32 0.35
CA ALA A 27 -5.12 -8.57 1.78
C ALA A 27 -6.59 -8.44 2.19
N VAL A 28 -6.87 -8.55 3.49
CA VAL A 28 -8.19 -8.25 4.08
C VAL A 28 -8.17 -6.84 4.68
N CYS A 29 -9.16 -6.00 4.33
CA CYS A 29 -9.25 -4.65 4.86
C CYS A 29 -9.51 -4.67 6.37
N THR A 30 -8.58 -4.10 7.14
CA THR A 30 -8.69 -4.05 8.60
C THR A 30 -9.82 -3.14 9.10
N LYS A 31 -10.50 -2.39 8.22
CA LYS A 31 -11.67 -1.56 8.59
C LYS A 31 -13.00 -2.25 8.37
N CYS A 32 -13.12 -3.02 7.29
CA CYS A 32 -14.43 -3.46 6.79
C CYS A 32 -14.45 -4.86 6.19
N GLY A 33 -13.35 -5.63 6.27
CA GLY A 33 -13.29 -7.01 5.79
C GLY A 33 -13.17 -7.21 4.28
N ASN A 34 -13.48 -6.21 3.46
CA ASN A 34 -13.35 -6.34 2.00
C ASN A 34 -11.90 -6.56 1.53
N PRO A 35 -11.67 -7.11 0.32
CA PRO A 35 -10.34 -7.20 -0.26
C PRO A 35 -9.62 -5.85 -0.30
N ALA A 36 -8.34 -5.85 0.11
CA ALA A 36 -7.52 -4.68 0.31
C ALA A 36 -6.30 -4.68 -0.60
N SER A 37 -6.13 -3.58 -1.32
CA SER A 37 -5.01 -3.35 -2.23
C SER A 37 -4.15 -2.14 -1.85
N PHE A 38 -4.47 -1.48 -0.73
CA PHE A 38 -3.77 -0.28 -0.26
C PHE A 38 -3.15 -0.51 1.11
N THR A 39 -2.02 0.13 1.34
CA THR A 39 -1.37 0.18 2.66
C THR A 39 -1.56 1.57 3.24
N GLN A 40 -2.28 1.68 4.35
CA GLN A 40 -2.43 2.92 5.11
C GLN A 40 -1.35 2.99 6.18
N ARG A 41 -0.54 4.05 6.16
CA ARG A 41 0.32 4.40 7.30
C ARG A 41 -0.54 4.96 8.43
N ILE A 42 -0.36 4.42 9.63
CA ILE A 42 -1.00 4.89 10.88
C ILE A 42 -0.01 5.56 11.84
N SER A 43 1.30 5.34 11.65
CA SER A 43 2.33 6.07 12.38
C SER A 43 2.40 7.55 11.94
N LYS A 44 2.98 8.40 12.78
CA LYS A 44 3.16 9.83 12.51
C LYS A 44 4.33 10.14 11.57
N ASP A 45 5.12 9.12 11.19
CA ASP A 45 6.27 9.30 10.32
C ASP A 45 5.83 9.71 8.90
N LYS A 46 6.53 10.69 8.32
CA LYS A 46 6.25 11.19 6.97
C LYS A 46 7.21 10.63 5.92
N LYS A 47 8.29 9.96 6.34
CA LYS A 47 9.27 9.33 5.45
C LYS A 47 8.58 8.29 4.57
N ARG A 48 9.08 8.17 3.33
CA ARG A 48 8.57 7.20 2.36
C ARG A 48 8.84 5.77 2.85
N ILE A 49 10.06 5.52 3.30
CA ILE A 49 10.54 4.23 3.79
C ILE A 49 10.59 4.27 5.31
N VAL A 50 9.83 3.39 5.95
CA VAL A 50 9.83 3.18 7.41
C VAL A 50 9.60 1.69 7.65
N VAL A 51 10.49 1.05 8.38
CA VAL A 51 10.34 -0.35 8.80
C VAL A 51 9.34 -0.40 9.96
N GLY A 52 8.36 -1.28 9.86
CA GLY A 52 7.32 -1.44 10.87
C GLY A 52 6.31 -2.49 10.45
N THR A 53 5.42 -2.84 11.38
CA THR A 53 4.44 -3.91 11.21
C THR A 53 3.01 -3.35 11.37
N THR A 54 2.15 -4.06 12.07
CA THR A 54 0.76 -3.69 12.35
C THR A 54 0.62 -2.43 13.21
N ASP A 55 1.69 -2.04 13.90
CA ASP A 55 1.83 -0.80 14.66
C ASP A 55 2.01 0.43 13.76
N ALA A 56 2.55 0.24 12.56
CA ALA A 56 2.83 1.32 11.62
C ALA A 56 1.91 1.33 10.39
N TYR A 57 1.35 0.17 10.02
CA TYR A 57 0.61 -0.01 8.76
C TYR A 57 -0.66 -0.85 8.91
N GLN A 58 -1.64 -0.55 8.05
CA GLN A 58 -2.89 -1.30 7.95
C GLN A 58 -3.28 -1.53 6.49
N ALA A 59 -3.70 -2.75 6.15
CA ALA A 59 -4.30 -3.05 4.86
C ALA A 59 -5.69 -2.39 4.75
N ARG A 60 -5.93 -1.63 3.69
CA ARG A 60 -7.20 -0.94 3.43
C ARG A 60 -7.73 -1.24 2.03
N CYS A 61 -9.05 -1.41 1.91
CA CYS A 61 -9.73 -1.40 0.62
C CYS A 61 -9.82 0.03 0.07
N ARG A 62 -10.15 0.16 -1.22
CA ARG A 62 -10.28 1.46 -1.91
C ARG A 62 -11.20 2.44 -1.19
N ARG A 63 -12.30 1.95 -0.59
CA ARG A 63 -13.27 2.76 0.16
C ARG A 63 -12.72 3.25 1.51
N CYS A 64 -11.89 2.45 2.16
CA CYS A 64 -11.42 2.74 3.53
C CYS A 64 -10.06 3.43 3.57
N TYR A 65 -9.30 3.39 2.47
CA TYR A 65 -8.04 4.08 2.33
C TYR A 65 -8.26 5.60 2.36
N LYS A 66 -7.49 6.29 3.19
CA LYS A 66 -7.47 7.75 3.30
C LYS A 66 -6.14 8.25 2.78
N LYS A 67 -6.17 8.81 1.56
CA LYS A 67 -4.96 9.34 0.92
C LYS A 67 -4.33 10.42 1.83
N PRO A 68 -3.05 10.26 2.22
CA PRO A 68 -2.35 11.28 2.98
C PRO A 68 -2.34 12.60 2.18
N ARG A 69 -2.57 13.72 2.86
CA ARG A 69 -2.30 15.04 2.26
C ARG A 69 -0.78 15.20 2.06
N LYS A 70 -0.39 15.82 0.96
CA LYS A 70 1.02 16.06 0.61
C LYS A 70 1.73 16.86 1.69
#